data_AF-A0A2V7RY57-F1
#
_entry.id   AF-A0A2V7RY57-F1
#
_cell.length_a   1.000
_cell.length_b   1.000
_cell.length_c   1.000
_cell.angle_alpha   90.00
_cell.angle_beta   90.00
_cell.angle_gamma   90.00
#
_symmetry.space_group_name_H-M   'P 1'
#
loop_
_entity.id
_entity.type
_entity.pdbx_description
1 polymer ?
#
loop_
_entity_poly.entity_id
_entity_poly.type
_entity_poly.pdbx_seq_one_letter_code
_entity_poly.pdbx_strand_id
1 'polypeptide(L)'
;MPDCASRRSQRVDAAGSRYCARSFVAIVLGALCLAPGVGWAGPGDPFGPDDTGCAPATRDELHCESALTGALARLVAQMTGCKLQQADNAFRILHPRPGSTPPPRFDEEGCAQSQAKVPFDQALSQLEGAGSCPPAALINAHALGDTLVAGRSTPGSLDALDGAIYCDATSGTLIEPAGSVSGGSGFVPSTARHLRCSDAVGKSLAQLARGLIRCHLRVARAAFHNQPIANQLGPGAHGTPYAAQLSGFVKSITVFSEEACERHAQGRYRRSARRLAA
;
A
#
# COMPACT_ATOMS: atom_id res chain seq x y z
N MET A 1 -18.22 19.35 -59.23
CA MET A 1 -16.97 20.02 -58.81
C MET A 1 -17.22 20.74 -57.50
N PRO A 2 -16.36 20.61 -56.47
CA PRO A 2 -15.55 19.46 -55.99
C PRO A 2 -16.25 18.81 -54.76
N ASP A 3 -16.10 17.55 -54.32
CA ASP A 3 -15.06 16.52 -54.26
C ASP A 3 -14.14 16.54 -53.02
N CYS A 4 -14.03 15.34 -52.42
CA CYS A 4 -12.97 14.77 -51.55
C CYS A 4 -12.66 15.29 -50.11
N ALA A 5 -12.75 14.34 -49.17
CA ALA A 5 -11.65 13.87 -48.28
C ALA A 5 -11.79 14.03 -46.73
N SER A 6 -11.62 12.88 -46.06
CA SER A 6 -10.87 12.67 -44.81
C SER A 6 -11.43 13.26 -43.50
N ARG A 7 -12.22 12.46 -42.75
CA ARG A 7 -12.23 12.54 -41.28
C ARG A 7 -11.28 11.51 -40.69
N ARG A 8 -9.99 11.86 -40.68
CA ARG A 8 -9.01 11.30 -39.72
C ARG A 8 -9.30 11.88 -38.34
N SER A 9 -9.37 11.00 -37.37
CA SER A 9 -9.11 11.16 -35.93
C SER A 9 -8.80 12.60 -35.46
N GLN A 10 -9.77 13.26 -34.84
CA GLN A 10 -9.46 14.39 -33.96
C GLN A 10 -9.10 13.83 -32.58
N ARG A 11 -7.83 14.03 -32.19
CA ARG A 11 -7.44 14.08 -30.78
C ARG A 11 -8.21 15.24 -30.16
N VAL A 12 -9.00 14.94 -29.14
CA VAL A 12 -9.58 15.97 -28.30
C VAL A 12 -8.57 16.20 -27.18
N ASP A 13 -7.64 17.11 -27.41
CA ASP A 13 -6.89 17.75 -26.33
C ASP A 13 -7.89 18.65 -25.59
N ALA A 14 -8.45 18.17 -24.48
CA ALA A 14 -9.33 18.96 -23.64
C ALA A 14 -8.48 19.86 -22.73
N ALA A 15 -8.54 21.17 -23.00
CA ALA A 15 -8.01 22.21 -22.14
C ALA A 15 -8.88 22.39 -20.89
N GLY A 16 -8.26 22.51 -19.72
CA GLY A 16 -8.94 22.93 -18.49
C GLY A 16 -8.32 22.38 -17.23
N SER A 17 -7.15 22.91 -16.86
CA SER A 17 -6.52 22.74 -15.55
C SER A 17 -7.53 22.97 -14.41
N ARG A 18 -7.93 21.90 -13.71
CA ARG A 18 -8.64 21.97 -12.42
C ARG A 18 -7.65 21.53 -11.36
N TYR A 19 -7.03 22.51 -10.70
CA TYR A 19 -6.09 22.29 -9.62
C TYR A 19 -6.81 21.69 -8.41
N CYS A 20 -6.56 20.40 -8.13
CA CYS A 20 -6.86 19.78 -6.84
C CYS A 20 -5.58 19.74 -6.01
N ALA A 21 -5.35 20.80 -5.22
CA ALA A 21 -4.33 20.81 -4.19
C ALA A 21 -5.01 20.72 -2.81
N ARG A 22 -4.57 19.75 -2.00
CA ARG A 22 -4.45 19.88 -0.54
C ARG A 22 -3.72 18.67 0.08
N SER A 23 -2.47 18.89 0.45
CA SER A 23 -1.73 18.14 1.48
C SER A 23 -2.21 18.55 2.87
N PHE A 24 -2.47 17.58 3.74
CA PHE A 24 -1.72 17.28 4.98
C PHE A 24 -2.53 16.28 5.82
N VAL A 25 -1.93 15.11 6.05
CA VAL A 25 -2.07 14.25 7.23
C VAL A 25 -3.49 14.15 7.80
N ALA A 26 -4.29 13.26 7.19
CA ALA A 26 -5.27 12.50 7.94
C ALA A 26 -4.67 11.11 8.13
N ILE A 27 -4.60 10.68 9.39
CA ILE A 27 -4.41 9.28 9.80
C ILE A 27 -5.13 8.38 8.79
N VAL A 28 -4.39 7.39 8.27
CA VAL A 28 -4.83 6.32 7.37
C VAL A 28 -6.37 6.24 7.28
N LEU A 29 -6.90 6.68 6.13
CA LEU A 29 -8.33 6.74 5.78
C LEU A 29 -9.16 7.79 6.55
N GLY A 30 -9.42 8.94 5.92
CA GLY A 30 -10.57 9.76 6.29
C GLY A 30 -10.49 11.27 6.01
N ALA A 31 -11.36 11.70 5.09
CA ALA A 31 -12.02 13.02 4.99
C ALA A 31 -11.25 14.23 4.41
N LEU A 32 -11.68 14.72 3.23
CA LEU A 32 -12.73 15.75 3.08
C LEU A 32 -12.92 16.19 1.61
N CYS A 33 -14.13 16.00 1.07
CA CYS A 33 -14.93 17.04 0.39
C CYS A 33 -16.29 16.43 -0.02
N LEU A 34 -17.38 17.05 0.45
CA LEU A 34 -18.76 16.73 0.09
C LEU A 34 -19.18 17.46 -1.20
N ALA A 35 -19.73 16.73 -2.16
CA ALA A 35 -20.88 17.13 -2.98
C ALA A 35 -21.49 15.86 -3.63
N PRO A 36 -22.83 15.74 -3.74
CA PRO A 36 -23.47 14.56 -4.30
C PRO A 36 -23.42 14.64 -5.82
N GLY A 37 -22.56 13.82 -6.43
CA GLY A 37 -22.62 13.52 -7.84
C GLY A 37 -22.51 12.01 -8.00
N VAL A 38 -23.63 11.35 -8.30
CA VAL A 38 -23.63 9.94 -8.73
C VAL A 38 -23.06 9.92 -10.15
N GLY A 39 -21.73 10.02 -10.23
CA GLY A 39 -20.95 9.95 -11.44
C GLY A 39 -20.01 8.76 -11.33
N TRP A 40 -19.93 7.98 -12.40
CA TRP A 40 -18.88 7.00 -12.58
C TRP A 40 -17.56 7.77 -12.55
N ALA A 41 -16.59 7.42 -11.72
CA ALA A 41 -15.30 8.07 -11.77
C ALA A 41 -14.62 7.68 -13.07
N GLY A 42 -14.71 8.58 -14.06
CA GLY A 42 -13.90 8.54 -15.25
C GLY A 42 -12.53 9.16 -14.98
N PRO A 43 -11.64 9.16 -15.99
CA PRO A 43 -10.34 9.82 -15.89
C PRO A 43 -10.47 11.26 -15.37
N GLY A 44 -9.78 11.58 -14.26
CA GLY A 44 -9.79 12.89 -13.61
C GLY A 44 -10.90 13.12 -12.56
N ASP A 45 -11.86 12.21 -12.41
CA ASP A 45 -12.95 12.32 -11.44
C ASP A 45 -12.51 11.83 -10.03
N PRO A 46 -13.08 12.37 -8.94
CA PRO A 46 -12.84 11.85 -7.60
C PRO A 46 -13.36 10.40 -7.45
N PHE A 47 -12.65 9.56 -6.69
CA PHE A 47 -13.02 8.14 -6.51
C PHE A 47 -14.30 7.92 -5.68
N GLY A 48 -14.75 8.91 -4.90
CA GLY A 48 -15.96 8.82 -4.08
C GLY A 48 -15.76 9.45 -2.70
N PRO A 49 -16.74 9.33 -1.79
CA PRO A 49 -16.67 9.94 -0.46
C PRO A 49 -15.72 9.22 0.52
N ASP A 50 -15.53 7.91 0.35
CA ASP A 50 -14.71 7.08 1.25
C ASP A 50 -13.24 6.97 0.76
N ASP A 51 -12.98 7.33 -0.49
CA ASP A 51 -11.66 7.30 -1.11
C ASP A 51 -11.09 8.70 -1.28
N THR A 52 -9.90 8.92 -0.74
CA THR A 52 -9.16 10.16 -1.00
C THR A 52 -8.45 10.06 -2.35
N GLY A 53 -8.70 11.00 -3.26
CA GLY A 53 -7.97 11.14 -4.52
C GLY A 53 -8.85 11.19 -5.76
N CYS A 54 -8.21 11.30 -6.92
CA CYS A 54 -8.86 11.32 -8.22
C CYS A 54 -8.34 10.18 -9.10
N ALA A 55 -9.18 9.68 -10.00
CA ALA A 55 -8.76 8.79 -11.05
C ALA A 55 -7.72 9.46 -11.95
N PRO A 56 -6.69 8.73 -12.40
CA PRO A 56 -5.75 9.24 -13.40
C PRO A 56 -6.52 9.79 -14.60
N ALA A 57 -6.20 11.01 -15.03
CA ALA A 57 -6.75 11.60 -16.24
C ALA A 57 -5.91 11.22 -17.48
N THR A 58 -4.61 10.99 -17.28
CA THR A 58 -3.66 10.72 -18.36
C THR A 58 -2.91 9.39 -18.20
N ARG A 59 -2.30 8.91 -19.29
CA ARG A 59 -1.44 7.72 -19.25
C ARG A 59 -0.20 7.94 -18.39
N ASP A 60 0.32 9.16 -18.38
CA ASP A 60 1.51 9.52 -17.61
C ASP A 60 1.20 9.54 -16.12
N GLU A 61 0.04 10.07 -15.72
CA GLU A 61 -0.47 9.98 -14.34
C GLU A 61 -0.71 8.53 -13.93
N LEU A 62 -1.34 7.70 -14.77
CA LEU A 62 -1.54 6.28 -14.46
C LEU A 62 -0.22 5.53 -14.31
N HIS A 63 0.77 5.85 -15.15
CA HIS A 63 2.11 5.30 -15.06
C HIS A 63 2.80 5.72 -13.77
N CYS A 64 2.76 7.01 -13.44
CA CYS A 64 3.26 7.58 -12.21
C CYS A 64 2.67 6.86 -10.99
N GLU A 65 1.34 6.82 -10.86
CA GLU A 65 0.67 6.17 -9.74
C GLU A 65 1.01 4.69 -9.64
N SER A 66 1.05 3.98 -10.78
CA SER A 66 1.48 2.58 -10.82
C SER A 66 2.89 2.40 -10.29
N ALA A 67 3.81 3.27 -10.67
CA ALA A 67 5.21 3.23 -10.26
C ALA A 67 5.38 3.59 -8.78
N LEU A 68 4.76 4.69 -8.31
CA LEU A 68 4.73 5.10 -6.90
C LEU A 68 4.19 3.98 -6.01
N THR A 69 3.04 3.42 -6.38
CA THR A 69 2.41 2.31 -5.66
C THR A 69 3.31 1.08 -5.63
N GLY A 70 3.97 0.78 -6.76
CA GLY A 70 4.94 -0.31 -6.85
C GLY A 70 6.15 -0.11 -5.94
N ALA A 71 6.70 1.10 -5.90
CA ALA A 71 7.81 1.48 -5.04
C ALA A 71 7.43 1.37 -3.56
N LEU A 72 6.25 1.89 -3.17
CA LEU A 72 5.73 1.80 -1.80
C LEU A 72 5.53 0.33 -1.36
N ALA A 73 4.94 -0.50 -2.24
CA ALA A 73 4.76 -1.92 -1.96
C ALA A 73 6.09 -2.68 -1.78
N ARG A 74 7.17 -2.23 -2.45
CA ARG A 74 8.53 -2.76 -2.27
C ARG A 74 9.14 -2.25 -0.97
N LEU A 75 8.99 -0.96 -0.64
CA LEU A 75 9.45 -0.37 0.62
C LEU A 75 8.91 -1.18 1.82
N VAL A 76 7.60 -1.40 1.89
CA VAL A 76 6.97 -2.19 2.96
C VAL A 76 7.53 -3.61 3.01
N ALA A 77 7.74 -4.26 1.87
CA ALA A 77 8.28 -5.62 1.82
C ALA A 77 9.71 -5.69 2.34
N GLN A 78 10.57 -4.74 1.96
CA GLN A 78 11.98 -4.71 2.34
C GLN A 78 12.16 -4.34 3.81
N MET A 79 11.41 -3.34 4.30
CA MET A 79 11.39 -3.01 5.73
C MET A 79 10.96 -4.20 6.58
N THR A 80 9.89 -4.90 6.17
CA THR A 80 9.48 -6.13 6.86
C THR A 80 10.62 -7.16 6.85
N GLY A 81 11.33 -7.31 5.74
CA GLY A 81 12.49 -8.20 5.65
C GLY A 81 13.59 -7.86 6.65
N CYS A 82 13.98 -6.59 6.76
CA CYS A 82 14.96 -6.11 7.73
C CYS A 82 14.54 -6.42 9.18
N LYS A 83 13.28 -6.15 9.52
CA LYS A 83 12.73 -6.39 10.87
C LYS A 83 12.70 -7.87 11.26
N LEU A 84 12.35 -8.75 10.32
CA LEU A 84 12.43 -10.19 10.52
C LEU A 84 13.88 -10.64 10.76
N GLN A 85 14.84 -10.10 10.01
CA GLN A 85 16.26 -10.43 10.19
C GLN A 85 16.80 -9.94 11.54
N GLN A 86 16.35 -8.78 12.01
CA GLN A 86 16.65 -8.26 13.33
C GLN A 86 16.17 -9.21 14.42
N ALA A 87 14.89 -9.60 14.39
CA ALA A 87 14.31 -10.54 15.34
C ALA A 87 14.98 -11.92 15.29
N ASP A 88 15.26 -12.45 14.10
CA ASP A 88 15.99 -13.70 13.89
C ASP A 88 17.41 -13.66 14.50
N ASN A 89 18.14 -12.57 14.29
CA ASN A 89 19.47 -12.39 14.88
C ASN A 89 19.40 -12.28 16.40
N ALA A 90 18.47 -11.49 16.92
CA ALA A 90 18.26 -11.35 18.36
C ALA A 90 17.91 -12.71 19.00
N PHE A 91 17.08 -13.51 18.35
CA PHE A 91 16.77 -14.87 18.78
C PHE A 91 18.00 -15.79 18.77
N ARG A 92 18.81 -15.76 17.71
CA ARG A 92 20.05 -16.55 17.63
C ARG A 92 21.10 -16.15 18.66
N ILE A 93 21.12 -14.87 19.07
CA ILE A 93 21.98 -14.38 20.15
C ILE A 93 21.48 -14.90 21.50
N LEU A 94 20.17 -14.85 21.76
CA LEU A 94 19.58 -15.31 23.02
C LEU A 94 19.61 -16.85 23.17
N HIS A 95 19.43 -17.57 22.05
CA HIS A 95 19.36 -19.03 22.00
C HIS A 95 20.46 -19.60 21.09
N PRO A 96 21.75 -19.48 21.48
CA PRO A 96 22.85 -19.93 20.65
C PRO A 96 22.83 -21.46 20.52
N ARG A 97 23.13 -21.97 19.31
CA ARG A 97 23.27 -23.42 19.13
C ARG A 97 24.59 -23.88 19.78
N PRO A 98 24.61 -25.03 20.47
CA PRO A 98 25.85 -25.59 21.02
C PRO A 98 26.93 -25.71 19.94
N GLY A 99 28.13 -25.20 20.22
CA GLY A 99 29.25 -25.22 19.29
C GLY A 99 29.17 -24.19 18.14
N SER A 100 28.22 -23.25 18.16
CA SER A 100 28.14 -22.16 17.19
C SER A 100 28.45 -20.81 17.83
N THR A 101 29.15 -19.94 17.08
CA THR A 101 29.32 -18.54 17.46
C THR A 101 28.02 -17.78 17.18
N PRO A 102 27.45 -17.03 18.15
CA PRO A 102 26.30 -16.18 17.91
C PRO A 102 26.57 -15.16 16.79
N PRO A 103 25.57 -14.80 15.97
CA PRO A 103 25.75 -13.75 15.00
C PRO A 103 25.98 -12.40 15.70
N PRO A 104 26.61 -11.42 15.03
CA PRO A 104 26.60 -10.05 15.52
C PRO A 104 25.17 -9.51 15.58
N ARG A 105 24.97 -8.44 16.36
CA ARG A 105 23.70 -7.70 16.32
C ARG A 105 23.44 -7.22 14.90
N PHE A 106 22.17 -7.31 14.50
CA PHE A 106 21.73 -6.84 13.21
C PHE A 106 21.62 -5.31 13.23
N ASP A 107 22.18 -4.68 12.21
CA ASP A 107 21.97 -3.25 11.94
C ASP A 107 20.68 -3.08 11.14
N GLU A 108 19.56 -2.98 11.87
CA GLU A 108 18.24 -2.82 11.25
C GLU A 108 18.11 -1.48 10.52
N GLU A 109 18.64 -0.40 11.10
CA GLU A 109 18.61 0.93 10.50
C GLU A 109 19.43 0.99 9.19
N GLY A 110 20.63 0.39 9.20
CA GLY A 110 21.44 0.25 7.98
C GLY A 110 20.77 -0.62 6.91
N CYS A 111 20.08 -1.69 7.32
CA CYS A 111 19.27 -2.49 6.40
C CYS A 111 18.08 -1.69 5.85
N ALA A 112 17.31 -1.02 6.71
CA ALA A 112 16.16 -0.20 6.37
C ALA A 112 16.57 0.90 5.36
N GLN A 113 17.69 1.56 5.62
CA GLN A 113 18.21 2.58 4.73
C GLN A 113 18.65 2.01 3.39
N SER A 114 19.50 0.97 3.38
CA SER A 114 20.12 0.46 2.16
C SER A 114 19.18 -0.40 1.30
N GLN A 115 18.32 -1.21 1.91
CA GLN A 115 17.46 -2.17 1.21
C GLN A 115 16.05 -1.63 0.94
N ALA A 116 15.59 -0.66 1.73
CA ALA A 116 14.22 -0.16 1.66
C ALA A 116 14.17 1.30 1.19
N LYS A 117 14.75 2.23 1.97
CA LYS A 117 14.61 3.67 1.75
C LYS A 117 15.34 4.16 0.50
N VAL A 118 16.61 3.81 0.33
CA VAL A 118 17.40 4.23 -0.83
C VAL A 118 16.77 3.78 -2.16
N PRO A 119 16.37 2.50 -2.34
CA PRO A 119 15.67 2.09 -3.57
C PRO A 119 14.32 2.78 -3.79
N PHE A 120 13.61 3.12 -2.71
CA PHE A 120 12.37 3.87 -2.79
C PHE A 120 12.62 5.30 -3.28
N ASP A 121 13.56 6.02 -2.66
CA ASP A 121 13.93 7.38 -3.05
C ASP A 121 14.47 7.42 -4.49
N GLN A 122 15.28 6.44 -4.88
CA GLN A 122 15.77 6.30 -6.26
C GLN A 122 14.62 6.14 -7.27
N ALA A 123 13.59 5.37 -6.93
CA ALA A 123 12.41 5.23 -7.79
C ALA A 123 11.65 6.56 -7.92
N LEU A 124 11.55 7.34 -6.83
CA LEU A 124 10.93 8.66 -6.85
C LEU A 124 11.74 9.66 -7.69
N SER A 125 13.07 9.70 -7.54
CA SER A 125 13.92 10.57 -8.35
C SER A 125 13.89 10.21 -9.84
N GLN A 126 13.75 8.93 -10.20
CA GLN A 126 13.57 8.52 -11.59
C GLN A 126 12.24 9.02 -12.17
N LEU A 127 11.17 8.98 -11.36
CA LEU A 127 9.85 9.49 -11.75
C LEU A 127 9.83 11.01 -11.87
N GLU A 128 10.53 11.71 -10.98
CA GLU A 128 10.73 13.15 -11.05
C GLU A 128 11.48 13.54 -12.33
N GLY A 129 12.60 12.87 -12.62
CA GLY A 129 13.40 13.13 -13.83
C GLY A 129 12.67 12.82 -15.14
N ALA A 130 11.70 11.90 -15.12
CA ALA A 130 10.84 11.62 -16.27
C ALA A 130 9.76 12.70 -16.51
N GLY A 131 9.48 13.55 -15.52
CA GLY A 131 8.45 14.59 -15.60
C GLY A 131 7.01 14.07 -15.68
N SER A 132 6.80 12.76 -15.49
CA SER A 132 5.49 12.11 -15.64
C SER A 132 4.62 12.17 -14.39
N CYS A 133 5.18 12.63 -13.26
CA CYS A 133 4.50 12.69 -11.98
C CYS A 133 4.18 14.12 -11.54
N PRO A 134 2.97 14.38 -11.00
CA PRO A 134 2.68 15.62 -10.32
C PRO A 134 3.63 15.84 -9.13
N PRO A 135 4.24 17.03 -8.94
CA PRO A 135 5.19 17.29 -7.86
C PRO A 135 4.62 17.00 -6.47
N ALA A 136 3.34 17.30 -6.25
CA ALA A 136 2.66 17.02 -4.99
C ALA A 136 2.59 15.51 -4.68
N ALA A 137 2.44 14.65 -5.69
CA ALA A 137 2.40 13.21 -5.51
C ALA A 137 3.77 12.67 -5.05
N LEU A 138 4.86 13.20 -5.62
CA LEU A 138 6.23 12.85 -5.23
C LEU A 138 6.53 13.30 -3.79
N ILE A 139 6.18 14.53 -3.43
CA ILE A 139 6.36 15.06 -2.06
C ILE A 139 5.61 14.20 -1.04
N ASN A 140 4.34 13.87 -1.32
CA ASN A 140 3.53 13.03 -0.43
C ASN A 140 4.10 11.60 -0.34
N ALA A 141 4.61 11.05 -1.45
CA ALA A 141 5.24 9.74 -1.46
C ALA A 141 6.53 9.72 -0.61
N HIS A 142 7.37 10.75 -0.72
CA HIS A 142 8.55 10.91 0.14
C HIS A 142 8.16 10.96 1.62
N ALA A 143 7.21 11.82 2.00
CA ALA A 143 6.78 11.96 3.38
C ALA A 143 6.20 10.65 3.96
N LEU A 144 5.44 9.89 3.15
CA LEU A 144 4.95 8.57 3.54
C LEU A 144 6.10 7.57 3.70
N GLY A 145 7.05 7.56 2.76
CA GLY A 145 8.24 6.72 2.83
C GLY A 145 9.05 6.99 4.11
N ASP A 146 9.30 8.26 4.41
CA ASP A 146 9.99 8.72 5.62
C ASP A 146 9.24 8.27 6.89
N THR A 147 7.91 8.39 6.91
CA THR A 147 7.09 7.93 8.03
C THR A 147 7.19 6.42 8.24
N LEU A 148 7.13 5.63 7.16
CA LEU A 148 7.14 4.17 7.24
C LEU A 148 8.48 3.61 7.75
N VAL A 149 9.60 4.27 7.42
CA VAL A 149 10.95 3.86 7.85
C VAL A 149 11.41 4.51 9.15
N ALA A 150 10.63 5.45 9.70
CA ALA A 150 10.98 6.08 10.96
C ALA A 150 10.97 5.09 12.14
N GLY A 151 11.59 5.48 13.26
CA GLY A 151 11.57 4.68 14.49
C GLY A 151 10.19 4.62 15.16
N ARG A 152 10.08 3.82 16.23
CA ARG A 152 8.83 3.53 16.97
C ARG A 152 8.05 4.74 17.47
N SER A 153 8.74 5.86 17.71
CA SER A 153 8.13 7.07 18.28
C SER A 153 7.27 7.80 17.27
N THR A 154 7.41 7.47 15.99
CA THR A 154 6.61 8.01 14.89
C THR A 154 5.36 7.15 14.69
N PRO A 155 4.15 7.69 14.94
CA PRO A 155 2.91 6.97 14.65
C PRO A 155 2.82 6.59 13.18
N GLY A 156 2.48 5.33 12.92
CA GLY A 156 2.37 4.81 11.55
C GLY A 156 3.68 4.30 10.95
N SER A 157 4.80 4.37 11.67
CA SER A 157 6.02 3.69 11.26
C SER A 157 5.88 2.17 11.37
N LEU A 158 6.64 1.44 10.55
CA LEU A 158 6.67 -0.01 10.64
C LEU A 158 7.36 -0.47 11.93
N ASP A 159 8.24 0.34 12.50
CA ASP A 159 8.94 0.05 13.76
C ASP A 159 8.00 0.08 14.97
N ALA A 160 7.00 0.96 14.95
CA ALA A 160 5.95 0.96 15.97
C ALA A 160 5.13 -0.34 16.00
N LEU A 161 5.13 -1.14 14.93
CA LEU A 161 4.38 -2.41 14.85
C LEU A 161 5.11 -3.59 15.48
N ASP A 162 6.43 -3.51 15.72
CA ASP A 162 7.20 -4.64 16.24
C ASP A 162 6.73 -5.05 17.64
N GLY A 163 6.32 -4.10 18.47
CA GLY A 163 5.68 -4.37 19.77
C GLY A 163 4.36 -5.16 19.68
N ALA A 164 3.64 -5.07 18.57
CA ALA A 164 2.42 -5.85 18.34
C ALA A 164 2.72 -7.24 17.75
N ILE A 165 3.78 -7.37 16.95
CA ILE A 165 4.18 -8.63 16.29
C ILE A 165 4.95 -9.54 17.25
N TYR A 166 5.86 -8.95 18.03
CA TYR A 166 6.75 -9.63 18.97
C TYR A 166 6.36 -9.28 20.42
N CYS A 167 5.10 -9.52 20.77
CA CYS A 167 4.52 -9.10 22.04
C CYS A 167 4.76 -10.06 23.23
N ASP A 168 5.32 -11.24 22.99
CA ASP A 168 5.55 -12.26 24.03
C ASP A 168 6.76 -11.91 24.93
N ALA A 169 6.47 -11.32 26.09
CA ALA A 169 7.48 -10.92 27.06
C ALA A 169 8.14 -12.09 27.83
N THR A 170 7.79 -13.36 27.55
CA THR A 170 8.29 -14.53 28.30
C THR A 170 9.82 -14.63 28.34
N SER A 171 10.52 -14.15 27.31
CA SER A 171 12.00 -14.15 27.30
C SER A 171 12.63 -13.09 28.21
N GLY A 172 11.86 -12.07 28.61
CA GLY A 172 12.35 -10.88 29.31
C GLY A 172 13.36 -10.03 28.53
N THR A 173 13.66 -10.38 27.28
CA THR A 173 14.72 -9.75 26.48
C THR A 173 14.10 -8.97 25.33
N LEU A 174 14.41 -7.67 25.22
CA LEU A 174 13.94 -6.84 24.11
C LEU A 174 14.69 -7.17 22.81
N ILE A 175 14.01 -7.03 21.66
CA ILE A 175 14.64 -7.21 20.34
C ILE A 175 15.79 -6.23 20.14
N GLU A 176 15.56 -4.95 20.47
CA GLU A 176 16.65 -4.01 20.67
C GLU A 176 16.80 -3.63 22.15
N PRO A 177 18.04 -3.55 22.67
CA PRO A 177 18.27 -3.11 24.04
C PRO A 177 17.78 -1.68 24.29
N ALA A 178 17.39 -1.39 25.52
CA ALA A 178 17.13 -0.02 25.96
C ALA A 178 18.39 0.85 25.74
N GLY A 179 18.22 1.99 25.06
CA GLY A 179 19.32 2.90 24.70
C GLY A 179 19.85 2.76 23.26
N SER A 180 19.29 1.87 22.43
CA SER A 180 19.45 2.00 20.97
C SER A 180 18.75 3.27 20.48
N VAL A 181 19.25 3.84 19.38
CA VAL A 181 18.71 5.06 18.75
C VAL A 181 17.24 4.93 18.35
N SER A 182 16.77 3.72 18.04
CA SER A 182 15.34 3.44 17.76
C SER A 182 14.53 3.01 18.98
N GLY A 183 15.17 2.60 20.08
CA GLY A 183 14.53 2.11 21.30
C GLY A 183 13.70 0.83 21.07
N GLY A 184 14.14 -0.34 21.52
CA GLY A 184 13.46 -1.60 21.16
C GLY A 184 11.96 -1.63 21.44
N SER A 185 11.17 -1.97 20.42
CA SER A 185 9.79 -2.39 20.57
C SER A 185 9.69 -3.91 20.38
N GLY A 186 8.92 -4.59 21.23
CA GLY A 186 8.81 -6.04 21.23
C GLY A 186 9.94 -6.80 21.94
N PHE A 187 9.69 -8.09 22.13
CA PHE A 187 10.53 -9.02 22.87
C PHE A 187 11.04 -10.13 21.96
N VAL A 188 12.28 -10.55 22.18
CA VAL A 188 12.85 -11.72 21.52
C VAL A 188 11.98 -12.94 21.87
N PRO A 189 11.45 -13.71 20.90
CA PRO A 189 10.63 -14.86 21.22
C PRO A 189 11.35 -15.90 22.09
N SER A 190 10.64 -16.49 23.06
CA SER A 190 11.22 -17.45 24.01
C SER A 190 11.52 -18.83 23.40
N THR A 191 10.88 -19.16 22.27
CA THR A 191 11.06 -20.43 21.58
C THR A 191 11.09 -20.24 20.06
N ALA A 192 11.72 -21.17 19.34
CA ALA A 192 11.75 -21.13 17.88
C ALA A 192 10.34 -21.24 17.25
N ARG A 193 9.38 -21.84 17.96
CA ARG A 193 7.97 -21.88 17.54
C ARG A 193 7.32 -20.50 17.65
N HIS A 194 7.57 -19.77 18.73
CA HIS A 194 7.05 -18.41 18.90
C HIS A 194 7.68 -17.45 17.88
N LEU A 195 8.98 -17.59 17.59
CA LEU A 195 9.63 -16.83 16.51
C LEU A 195 8.95 -17.05 15.16
N ARG A 196 8.78 -18.31 14.73
CA ARG A 196 8.10 -18.62 13.47
C ARG A 196 6.66 -18.08 13.42
N CYS A 197 5.98 -18.05 14.56
CA CYS A 197 4.64 -17.47 14.68
C CYS A 197 4.68 -15.95 14.43
N SER A 198 5.50 -15.22 15.19
CA SER A 198 5.65 -13.77 15.03
C SER A 198 6.12 -13.38 13.62
N ASP A 199 7.10 -14.09 13.06
CA ASP A 199 7.55 -13.87 11.68
C ASP A 199 6.42 -14.02 10.67
N ALA A 200 5.59 -15.05 10.85
CA ALA A 200 4.49 -15.32 9.95
C ALA A 200 3.36 -14.28 10.11
N VAL A 201 3.14 -13.75 11.31
CA VAL A 201 2.27 -12.59 11.54
C VAL A 201 2.81 -11.37 10.78
N GLY A 202 4.08 -11.01 10.96
CA GLY A 202 4.72 -9.89 10.26
C GLY A 202 4.64 -10.02 8.74
N LYS A 203 4.97 -11.20 8.19
CA LYS A 203 4.84 -11.50 6.75
C LYS A 203 3.39 -11.37 6.27
N SER A 204 2.43 -11.85 7.06
CA SER A 204 1.02 -11.80 6.70
C SER A 204 0.49 -10.36 6.69
N LEU A 205 0.93 -9.52 7.64
CA LEU A 205 0.58 -8.10 7.69
C LEU A 205 1.16 -7.34 6.49
N ALA A 206 2.43 -7.59 6.14
CA ALA A 206 3.05 -7.00 4.95
C ALA A 206 2.33 -7.43 3.65
N GLN A 207 1.89 -8.69 3.57
CA GLN A 207 1.09 -9.17 2.44
C GLN A 207 -0.29 -8.53 2.37
N LEU A 208 -0.92 -8.26 3.52
CA LEU A 208 -2.18 -7.53 3.61
C LEU A 208 -1.99 -6.10 3.10
N ALA A 209 -1.02 -5.36 3.64
CA ALA A 209 -0.72 -3.98 3.22
C ALA A 209 -0.47 -3.91 1.70
N ARG A 210 0.42 -4.76 1.16
CA ARG A 210 0.65 -4.86 -0.29
C ARG A 210 -0.59 -5.29 -1.07
N GLY A 211 -1.47 -6.07 -0.45
CA GLY A 211 -2.76 -6.48 -1.00
C GLY A 211 -3.67 -5.28 -1.22
N LEU A 212 -3.89 -4.49 -0.17
CA LEU A 212 -4.71 -3.28 -0.19
C LEU A 212 -4.16 -2.25 -1.17
N ILE A 213 -2.86 -1.95 -1.08
CA ILE A 213 -2.14 -1.06 -2.01
C ILE A 213 -2.40 -1.46 -3.49
N ARG A 214 -2.37 -2.76 -3.81
CA ARG A 214 -2.68 -3.24 -5.17
C ARG A 214 -4.15 -3.19 -5.54
N CYS A 215 -5.06 -3.27 -4.57
CA CYS A 215 -6.50 -3.13 -4.81
C CYS A 215 -6.82 -1.71 -5.25
N HIS A 216 -6.35 -0.69 -4.52
CA HIS A 216 -6.51 0.71 -4.91
C HIS A 216 -5.90 1.02 -6.30
N LEU A 217 -4.73 0.46 -6.62
CA LEU A 217 -4.17 0.61 -7.97
C LEU A 217 -5.03 -0.02 -9.07
N ARG A 218 -5.73 -1.12 -8.76
CA ARG A 218 -6.67 -1.73 -9.72
C ARG A 218 -7.92 -0.89 -9.88
N VAL A 219 -8.39 -0.22 -8.82
CA VAL A 219 -9.46 0.79 -8.91
C VAL A 219 -9.02 1.92 -9.85
N ALA A 220 -7.84 2.49 -9.61
CA ALA A 220 -7.31 3.57 -10.46
C ALA A 220 -7.20 3.17 -11.93
N ARG A 221 -6.71 1.94 -12.20
CA ARG A 221 -6.68 1.38 -13.56
C ARG A 221 -8.06 1.17 -14.15
N ALA A 222 -9.00 0.62 -13.37
CA ALA A 222 -10.37 0.40 -13.82
C ALA A 222 -11.03 1.74 -14.19
N ALA A 223 -10.92 2.75 -13.33
CA ALA A 223 -11.43 4.10 -13.56
C ALA A 223 -10.79 4.74 -14.82
N PHE A 224 -9.47 4.69 -14.95
CA PHE A 224 -8.77 5.20 -16.14
C PHE A 224 -9.25 4.53 -17.45
N HIS A 225 -9.55 3.24 -17.39
CA HIS A 225 -10.05 2.48 -18.53
C HIS A 225 -11.58 2.53 -18.70
N ASN A 226 -12.29 3.38 -17.95
CA ASN A 226 -13.75 3.47 -17.92
C ASN A 226 -14.42 2.10 -17.69
N GLN A 227 -13.78 1.25 -16.88
CA GLN A 227 -14.34 -0.03 -16.47
C GLN A 227 -15.31 0.20 -15.30
N PRO A 228 -16.43 -0.54 -15.23
CA PRO A 228 -17.38 -0.39 -14.14
C PRO A 228 -16.76 -0.81 -12.80
N ILE A 229 -16.92 0.04 -11.78
CA ILE A 229 -16.48 -0.18 -10.41
C ILE A 229 -17.71 -0.35 -9.50
N ALA A 230 -17.77 -1.45 -8.75
CA ALA A 230 -18.94 -1.86 -7.98
C ALA A 230 -19.35 -0.85 -6.90
N ASN A 231 -18.39 -0.22 -6.23
CA ASN A 231 -18.63 0.71 -5.12
C ASN A 231 -19.23 2.06 -5.57
N GLN A 232 -19.19 2.34 -6.88
CA GLN A 232 -19.75 3.55 -7.49
C GLN A 232 -21.11 3.31 -8.17
N LEU A 233 -21.58 2.06 -8.18
CA LEU A 233 -22.93 1.72 -8.60
C LEU A 233 -23.85 1.97 -7.40
N GLY A 234 -24.37 3.19 -7.29
CA GLY A 234 -25.40 3.50 -6.30
C GLY A 234 -26.58 2.52 -6.35
N PRO A 235 -27.40 2.43 -5.29
CA PRO A 235 -28.62 1.64 -5.34
C PRO A 235 -29.46 2.15 -6.52
N GLY A 236 -29.73 1.27 -7.49
CA GLY A 236 -30.57 1.64 -8.61
C GLY A 236 -31.93 2.12 -8.09
N ALA A 237 -32.48 3.16 -8.71
CA ALA A 237 -33.92 3.40 -8.61
C ALA A 237 -34.60 2.06 -8.90
N HIS A 238 -35.36 1.53 -7.94
CA HIS A 238 -36.00 0.19 -7.92
C HIS A 238 -35.31 -0.96 -7.16
N GLY A 239 -34.34 -0.71 -6.28
CA GLY A 239 -33.97 -1.68 -5.23
C GLY A 239 -33.25 -2.94 -5.73
N THR A 240 -32.87 -2.98 -7.00
CA THR A 240 -31.91 -3.94 -7.55
C THR A 240 -30.56 -3.26 -7.73
N PRO A 241 -29.44 -3.86 -7.25
CA PRO A 241 -28.12 -3.32 -7.53
C PRO A 241 -27.91 -3.27 -9.05
N TYR A 242 -27.52 -2.11 -9.57
CA TYR A 242 -27.34 -1.86 -11.01
C TYR A 242 -26.41 -2.90 -11.69
N ALA A 243 -25.51 -3.51 -10.90
CA ALA A 243 -24.66 -4.64 -11.30
C ALA A 243 -25.44 -5.89 -11.79
N ALA A 244 -26.62 -6.17 -11.22
CA ALA A 244 -27.47 -7.29 -11.65
C ALA A 244 -28.17 -7.01 -13.00
N GLN A 245 -28.42 -5.74 -13.31
CA GLN A 245 -29.12 -5.33 -14.53
C GLN A 245 -28.18 -5.28 -15.75
N LEU A 246 -26.91 -4.93 -15.55
CA LEU A 246 -25.88 -4.98 -16.59
C LEU A 246 -25.40 -6.41 -16.91
N SER A 247 -25.30 -7.27 -15.89
CA SER A 247 -24.88 -8.68 -16.07
C SER A 247 -25.91 -9.54 -16.82
N GLY A 248 -27.20 -9.15 -16.80
CA GLY A 248 -28.25 -9.80 -17.59
C GLY A 248 -28.20 -9.49 -19.10
N PHE A 249 -27.66 -8.32 -19.50
CA PHE A 249 -27.61 -7.88 -20.90
C PHE A 249 -26.24 -8.07 -21.57
N VAL A 250 -25.15 -8.13 -20.80
CA VAL A 250 -23.80 -8.31 -21.36
C VAL A 250 -23.02 -9.29 -20.49
N LYS A 251 -22.97 -10.57 -20.92
CA LYS A 251 -22.21 -11.65 -20.26
C LYS A 251 -20.69 -11.39 -20.10
N SER A 252 -20.16 -10.26 -20.55
CA SER A 252 -18.72 -9.96 -20.62
C SER A 252 -18.27 -8.73 -19.81
N ILE A 253 -19.15 -8.02 -19.10
CA ILE A 253 -18.71 -6.86 -18.30
C ILE A 253 -18.20 -7.37 -16.95
N THR A 254 -16.88 -7.50 -16.82
CA THR A 254 -16.22 -7.73 -15.52
C THR A 254 -16.24 -6.43 -14.72
N VAL A 255 -17.18 -6.32 -13.78
CA VAL A 255 -17.22 -5.22 -12.80
C VAL A 255 -16.11 -5.41 -11.77
N PHE A 256 -15.24 -4.42 -11.61
CA PHE A 256 -14.23 -4.44 -10.56
C PHE A 256 -14.86 -4.07 -9.21
N SER A 257 -14.65 -4.87 -8.18
CA SER A 257 -15.06 -4.52 -6.81
C SER A 257 -13.83 -4.41 -5.93
N GLU A 258 -13.57 -3.19 -5.45
CA GLU A 258 -12.54 -2.92 -4.48
C GLU A 258 -12.79 -3.68 -3.19
N GLU A 259 -14.00 -3.62 -2.65
CA GLU A 259 -14.38 -4.38 -1.46
C GLU A 259 -14.14 -5.90 -1.63
N ALA A 260 -14.42 -6.47 -2.81
CA ALA A 260 -14.13 -7.88 -3.06
C ALA A 260 -12.62 -8.14 -3.10
N CYS A 261 -11.84 -7.23 -3.70
CA CYS A 261 -10.38 -7.29 -3.72
C CYS A 261 -9.79 -7.23 -2.31
N GLU A 262 -10.25 -6.28 -1.49
CA GLU A 262 -9.84 -6.11 -0.10
C GLU A 262 -10.27 -7.27 0.78
N ARG A 263 -11.53 -7.72 0.69
CA ARG A 263 -12.01 -8.92 1.38
C ARG A 263 -11.19 -10.15 1.00
N HIS A 264 -10.74 -10.25 -0.25
CA HIS A 264 -9.83 -11.32 -0.65
C HIS A 264 -8.45 -11.18 0.02
N ALA A 265 -7.89 -9.97 0.09
CA ALA A 265 -6.63 -9.71 0.78
C ALA A 265 -6.72 -9.99 2.30
N GLN A 266 -7.75 -9.46 2.96
CA GLN A 266 -8.08 -9.75 4.37
C GLN A 266 -8.37 -11.23 4.60
N GLY A 267 -9.05 -11.89 3.66
CA GLY A 267 -9.34 -13.32 3.72
C GLY A 267 -8.06 -14.17 3.68
N ARG A 268 -7.07 -13.80 2.87
CA ARG A 268 -5.73 -14.43 2.90
C ARG A 268 -5.06 -14.21 4.25
N TYR A 269 -5.05 -12.98 4.74
CA TYR A 269 -4.50 -12.66 6.07
C TYR A 269 -5.14 -13.50 7.18
N ARG A 270 -6.47 -13.54 7.24
CA ARG A 270 -7.23 -14.34 8.23
C ARG A 270 -6.95 -15.83 8.12
N ARG A 271 -6.80 -16.37 6.89
CA ARG A 271 -6.42 -17.78 6.70
C ARG A 271 -5.01 -18.07 7.20
N SER A 272 -4.05 -17.17 6.94
CA SER A 272 -2.70 -17.29 7.49
C SER A 272 -2.74 -17.24 9.02
N ALA A 273 -3.43 -16.28 9.62
CA ALA A 273 -3.59 -16.17 11.07
C ALA A 273 -4.20 -17.45 11.69
N ARG A 274 -5.23 -18.02 11.07
CA ARG A 274 -5.82 -19.30 11.54
C ARG A 274 -4.85 -20.47 11.47
N ARG A 275 -3.99 -20.54 10.44
CA ARG A 275 -2.96 -21.58 10.34
C ARG A 275 -1.86 -21.45 11.38
N LEU A 276 -1.64 -20.25 11.92
CA LEU A 276 -0.66 -20.00 12.98
C LEU A 276 -1.22 -20.33 14.37
N ALA A 277 -2.53 -20.30 14.53
CA ALA A 277 -3.23 -20.64 15.77
C ALA A 277 -3.58 -22.14 15.91
N ALA A 278 -3.45 -22.91 14.82
CA ALA A 278 -3.68 -24.35 14.78
C ALA A 278 -2.38 -25.13 15.04
#